data_AF-X1CW43-F1
#
_entry.id   AF-X1CW43-F1
#
_cell.length_a   1.000
_cell.length_b   1.000
_cell.length_c   1.000
_cell.angle_alpha   90.00
_cell.angle_beta   90.00
_cell.angle_gamma   90.00
#
_symmetry.space_group_name_H-M   'P 1'
#
loop_
_entity.id
_entity.type
_entity.pdbx_description
1 polymer ?
#
loop_
_entity_poly.entity_id
_entity_poly.type
_entity_poly.pdbx_seq_one_letter_code
_entity_poly.pdbx_strand_id
1 'polypeptide(L)' 'MITYEHIITLKKLLKHEGISEDRVQQYFCSAAEVEKFINSVKDISTKIHALPPIPKTNPK' A
#
# COMPACT_ATOMS: atom_id res chain seq x y z
N MET A 1 8.93 -1.94 -16.23
CA MET A 1 7.45 -1.87 -16.24
C MET A 1 7.04 -0.60 -15.52
N ILE A 2 6.29 0.28 -16.17
CA ILE A 2 5.91 1.63 -15.67
C ILE A 2 5.27 1.59 -14.27
N THR A 3 4.53 0.53 -13.96
CA THR A 3 3.86 0.35 -12.67
C THR A 3 4.83 0.16 -11.49
N TYR A 4 6.02 -0.39 -11.70
CA TYR A 4 7.03 -0.53 -10.63
C TYR A 4 7.64 0.83 -10.27
N GLU A 5 7.96 1.64 -11.27
CA GLU A 5 8.47 3.00 -11.08
C GLU A 5 7.44 3.93 -10.42
N HIS A 6 6.16 3.77 -10.78
CA HIS A 6 5.06 4.45 -10.09
C HIS A 6 5.01 4.11 -8.59
N ILE A 7 5.13 2.83 -8.23
CA ILE A 7 5.10 2.43 -6.81
C ILE A 7 6.31 2.98 -6.05
N ILE A 8 7.51 2.94 -6.64
CA ILE A 8 8.69 3.55 -6.03
C ILE A 8 8.48 5.04 -5.79
N THR A 9 7.92 5.75 -6.77
CA THR A 9 7.67 7.19 -6.68
C THR A 9 6.65 7.49 -5.58
N LEU A 10 5.56 6.71 -5.50
CA LEU A 10 4.55 6.88 -4.46
C LEU A 10 5.10 6.60 -3.07
N LYS A 11 5.93 5.57 -2.90
CA LYS A 11 6.62 5.29 -1.63
C LYS A 11 7.50 6.45 -1.19
N LYS A 12 8.26 7.04 -2.11
CA LYS A 12 9.08 8.24 -1.84
C LYS A 12 8.22 9.43 -1.42
N LEU A 13 7.07 9.65 -2.06
CA LEU A 13 6.13 10.72 -1.71
C LEU A 13 5.54 10.52 -0.30
N LEU A 14 5.06 9.32 0.02
CA LEU A 14 4.53 9.04 1.36
C LEU A 14 5.59 9.28 2.44
N LYS A 15 6.81 8.80 2.20
CA LYS A 15 7.93 9.03 3.11
C LYS A 15 8.22 10.52 3.31
N HIS A 16 8.16 11.33 2.24
CA HIS A 16 8.30 12.78 2.31
C HIS A 16 7.21 13.44 3.17
N GLU A 17 5.97 12.95 3.08
CA GLU A 17 4.84 13.42 3.90
C GLU A 17 4.83 12.85 5.34
N GLY A 18 5.89 12.14 5.75
CA GLY A 18 5.97 11.51 7.08
C GLY A 18 5.05 10.31 7.26
N ILE A 19 4.56 9.73 6.17
CA ILE A 19 3.71 8.55 6.13
C ILE A 19 4.57 7.33 5.79
N SER A 20 4.37 6.20 6.49
CA SER A 20 5.12 4.98 6.19
C SER A 20 4.88 4.50 4.76
N GLU A 21 5.96 4.19 4.04
CA GLU A 21 5.95 3.63 2.69
C GLU A 21 5.34 2.21 2.64
N ASP A 22 5.26 1.51 3.76
CA ASP A 22 4.65 0.17 3.89
C ASP A 22 3.13 0.18 3.70
N ARG A 23 2.52 1.38 3.69
CA ARG A 23 1.11 1.58 3.35
C ARG A 23 0.82 1.35 1.87
N VAL A 24 1.85 1.33 1.03
CA VAL A 24 1.72 1.05 -0.42
C VAL A 24 2.38 -0.28 -0.72
N GLN A 25 1.58 -1.19 -1.25
CA GLN A 25 2.00 -2.53 -1.64
C GLN A 25 1.49 -2.84 -3.05
N GLN A 26 2.23 -3.68 -3.76
CA GLN A 26 1.89 -4.10 -5.11
C GLN A 26 1.86 -5.62 -5.16
N TYR A 27 0.77 -6.16 -5.66
CA TYR A 27 0.59 -7.57 -5.92
C TYR A 27 0.24 -7.77 -7.39
N PHE A 28 0.78 -8.82 -7.97
CA PHE A 28 0.42 -9.26 -9.31
C PHE A 28 -0.54 -10.43 -9.17
N CYS A 29 -1.76 -10.27 -9.68
CA CYS A 29 -2.76 -11.31 -9.74
C CYS A 29 -3.40 -11.28 -11.13
N SER A 30 -3.43 -12.43 -11.79
CA SER A 30 -4.26 -12.62 -12.98
C SER A 30 -5.70 -12.91 -12.57
N ALA A 31 -6.64 -12.78 -13.52
CA ALA A 31 -8.06 -12.99 -13.27
C ALA A 31 -8.40 -14.43 -12.79
N ALA A 32 -7.54 -15.41 -13.10
CA ALA A 32 -7.72 -16.80 -12.69
C ALA A 32 -7.22 -17.08 -11.26
N GLU A 33 -6.46 -16.17 -10.64
CA GLU A 33 -5.77 -16.40 -9.37
C GLU A 33 -6.55 -15.83 -8.17
N VAL A 34 -7.79 -16.28 -8.01
CA VAL A 34 -8.71 -15.80 -6.96
C VAL A 34 -8.12 -15.95 -5.55
N GLU A 35 -7.47 -17.08 -5.26
CA GLU A 35 -6.85 -17.31 -3.95
C GLU A 35 -5.69 -16.35 -3.69
N LYS A 36 -4.86 -16.04 -4.71
CA LYS A 36 -3.78 -15.06 -4.56
C LYS A 36 -4.34 -13.67 -4.31
N PHE A 37 -5.43 -13.30 -4.99
CA PHE A 37 -6.11 -12.04 -4.72
C PHE A 37 -6.59 -11.97 -3.26
N ILE A 38 -7.32 -12.98 -2.79
CA ILE A 38 -7.83 -13.02 -1.41
C ILE A 38 -6.68 -12.92 -0.40
N ASN A 39 -5.59 -13.67 -0.62
CA ASN A 39 -4.43 -13.64 0.27
C ASN A 39 -3.72 -12.29 0.24
N SER A 40 -3.63 -11.63 -0.93
CA SER A 40 -3.05 -10.28 -1.03
C SER A 40 -3.87 -9.24 -0.26
N VAL A 41 -5.20 -9.31 -0.30
CA VAL A 41 -6.08 -8.40 0.44
C VAL A 41 -5.94 -8.62 1.95
N LYS A 42 -5.87 -9.90 2.39
CA LYS A 42 -5.64 -10.23 3.80
C LYS A 42 -4.30 -9.68 4.29
N ASP A 43 -3.23 -9.89 3.53
CA ASP A 43 -1.89 -9.42 3.89
C ASP A 43 -1.82 -7.88 3.96
N ILE A 44 -2.39 -7.17 2.98
CA ILE A 44 -2.48 -5.70 3.00
C ILE A 44 -3.22 -5.23 4.26
N SER A 45 -4.36 -5.86 4.56
CA SER A 45 -5.15 -5.51 5.74
C SER A 45 -4.33 -5.69 7.02
N THR A 46 -3.66 -6.83 7.20
CA THR A 46 -2.82 -7.10 8.37
C THR A 46 -1.70 -6.07 8.52
N LYS A 47 -0.99 -5.75 7.43
CA LYS A 47 0.10 -4.76 7.45
C LYS A 47 -0.39 -3.34 7.76
N ILE A 48 -1.52 -2.92 7.18
CA ILE A 48 -2.09 -1.59 7.46
C ILE A 48 -2.50 -1.45 8.92
N HIS A 49 -3.11 -2.49 9.50
CA HIS A 49 -3.52 -2.47 10.91
C HIS A 49 -2.35 -2.54 11.89
N ALA A 50 -1.19 -3.04 11.48
CA ALA A 50 0.03 -3.03 12.27
C ALA A 50 0.72 -1.64 12.31
N LEU A 51 0.36 -0.74 11.39
CA LEU A 51 0.95 0.60 11.29
C LEU A 51 0.21 1.61 12.17
N PRO A 52 0.92 2.59 12.76
CA PRO A 52 0.29 3.64 13.56
C PRO A 52 -0.70 4.44 12.70
N PRO A 53 -1.87 4.84 13.22
CA PRO A 53 -2.89 5.53 12.43
C PRO A 53 -2.33 6.80 11.78
N ILE A 54 -2.79 7.10 10.57
CA ILE A 54 -2.42 8.34 9.87
C ILE A 54 -2.99 9.51 10.69
N PRO A 55 -2.20 10.56 10.95
CA PRO A 55 -2.69 11.75 11.62
C PRO A 55 -3.93 12.27 10.89
N LYS A 56 -5.03 12.45 11.62
CA LYS A 56 -6.22 13.10 11.06
C LYS A 56 -5.83 14.55 10.79
N THR A 57 -5.61 14.91 9.54
CA THR A 57 -5.59 16.32 9.16
C THR A 57 -7.00 16.83 9.39
N ASN A 58 -7.22 17.66 10.42
CA ASN A 58 -8.44 18.46 10.46
C ASN A 58 -8.41 19.33 9.20
N PRO A 59 -9.39 19.24 8.28
CA PRO A 59 -9.53 20.26 7.26
C PRO A 59 -9.75 21.57 8.00
N LYS A 60 -8.78 22.49 7.86
CA LYS A 60 -8.94 23.89 8.29
C LYS A 60 -9.90 24.59 7.34
#